data_AF-A0A066TR46-F1
#
_entry.id   AF-A0A066TR46-F1
#
_cell.length_a   1.000
_cell.length_b   1.000
_cell.length_c   1.000
_cell.angle_alpha   90.00
_cell.angle_beta   90.00
_cell.angle_gamma   90.00
#
_symmetry.space_group_name_H-M   'P 1'
#
loop_
_entity.id
_entity.type
_entity.pdbx_description
1 polymer ?
#
loop_
_entity_poly.entity_id
_entity_poly.type
_entity_poly.pdbx_seq_one_letter_code
_entity_poly.pdbx_strand_id
1 'polypeptide(L)'
;MDRPGLAAFLRRRRAGLSPSDVGLPETSRRRTPGLRREEVAVLAGVSSDFYARLEQARGSDPSESVVAALARALRCTPDEKDHLFRLAGVPVPPRQVARHLDPGLRHLATHLDGLPTCVYNDLGEVLYTNALDDALHGRDELRPGRDSNVYWRWFTCPASRDRVPEADRARLSAAHVSDLRATYSRRAEDAQITGLVDDLAAHSAEFRMLWDRHEVAVRRVDLKEVRHPTVGLVRLRCQVLVTPETGVRMRILLPLEGTDAAEKLELLRVLGTQRFSRRSEDAGHAPQGRARGAHHR
;
A
#
# COMPACT_ATOMS: atom_id res chain seq x y z
N MET A 1 20.72 -20.08 -10.73
CA MET A 1 21.02 -18.99 -11.67
C MET A 1 20.82 -19.48 -13.09
N ASP A 2 20.12 -18.70 -13.92
CA ASP A 2 20.00 -18.88 -15.37
C ASP A 2 20.98 -17.94 -16.09
N ARG A 3 22.20 -18.43 -16.39
CA ARG A 3 23.27 -17.62 -17.01
C ARG A 3 22.93 -17.14 -18.43
N PRO A 4 22.41 -17.98 -19.34
CA PRO A 4 21.98 -17.52 -20.67
C PRO A 4 20.87 -16.47 -20.59
N GLY A 5 19.87 -16.66 -19.73
CA GLY A 5 18.78 -15.71 -19.52
C GLY A 5 19.28 -14.38 -18.97
N LEU A 6 20.15 -14.40 -17.94
CA LEU A 6 20.80 -13.21 -17.39
C LEU A 6 21.56 -12.43 -18.45
N ALA A 7 22.40 -13.11 -19.23
CA ALA A 7 23.20 -12.51 -20.28
C ALA A 7 22.34 -11.86 -21.38
N ALA A 8 21.26 -12.52 -21.79
CA ALA A 8 20.33 -11.99 -22.78
C ALA A 8 19.56 -10.77 -22.25
N PHE A 9 19.09 -10.83 -21.00
CA PHE A 9 18.38 -9.74 -20.35
C PHE A 9 19.25 -8.48 -20.24
N LEU A 10 20.48 -8.61 -19.75
CA LEU A 10 21.43 -7.49 -19.63
C LEU A 10 21.71 -6.85 -21.00
N ARG A 11 21.95 -7.66 -22.04
CA ARG A 11 22.16 -7.18 -23.41
C ARG A 11 20.95 -6.39 -23.93
N ARG A 12 19.73 -6.91 -23.71
CA ARG A 12 18.50 -6.26 -24.17
C ARG A 12 18.23 -4.94 -23.44
N ARG A 13 18.38 -4.92 -22.11
CA ARG A 13 18.22 -3.69 -21.31
C ARG A 13 19.24 -2.62 -21.70
N ARG A 14 20.51 -3.01 -21.87
CA ARG A 14 21.58 -2.10 -22.29
C ARG A 14 21.33 -1.49 -23.68
N ALA A 15 20.87 -2.31 -24.64
CA ALA A 15 20.57 -1.84 -25.99
C ALA A 15 19.35 -0.92 -26.05
N GLY A 16 18.42 -1.03 -25.09
CA GLY A 16 17.18 -0.24 -25.04
C GLY A 16 17.26 1.10 -24.32
N LEU A 17 18.38 1.43 -23.68
CA LEU A 17 18.57 2.69 -22.95
C LEU A 17 19.52 3.63 -23.70
N SER A 18 19.13 4.90 -23.80
CA SER A 18 20.02 5.97 -24.28
C SER A 18 20.90 6.51 -23.14
N PRO A 19 22.04 7.16 -23.46
CA PRO A 19 22.85 7.85 -22.46
C PRO A 19 22.06 8.89 -21.66
N SER A 20 21.14 9.62 -22.30
CA SER A 20 20.32 10.65 -21.66
C SER A 20 19.35 10.07 -20.62
N ASP A 21 18.83 8.85 -20.82
CA ASP A 21 17.96 8.15 -19.84
C ASP A 21 18.63 7.89 -18.48
N VAL A 22 19.97 7.85 -18.48
CA VAL A 22 20.83 7.61 -17.30
C VAL A 22 21.69 8.83 -16.92
N GLY A 23 21.40 10.00 -17.51
CA GLY A 23 22.08 11.26 -17.19
C GLY A 23 23.50 11.39 -17.73
N LEU A 24 23.87 10.60 -18.76
CA LEU A 24 25.14 10.72 -19.47
C LEU A 24 24.99 11.62 -20.70
N PRO A 25 26.03 12.39 -21.07
CA PRO A 25 25.98 13.27 -22.23
C PRO A 25 25.89 12.50 -23.55
N GLU A 26 25.03 12.96 -24.45
CA GLU A 26 24.93 12.44 -25.81
C GLU A 26 26.12 12.94 -26.65
N THR A 27 27.17 12.14 -26.73
CA THR A 27 28.31 12.42 -27.61
C THR A 27 27.92 12.18 -29.08
N SER A 28 28.11 13.19 -29.93
CA SER A 28 27.49 13.38 -31.25
C SER A 28 27.89 12.43 -32.40
N ARG A 29 28.55 11.29 -32.15
CA ARG A 29 28.74 10.20 -33.15
C ARG A 29 28.87 8.83 -32.47
N ARG A 30 27.75 8.12 -32.26
CA ARG A 30 27.77 6.72 -31.79
C ARG A 30 27.43 5.77 -32.94
N ARG A 31 28.26 4.73 -33.11
CA ARG A 31 28.03 3.63 -34.08
C ARG A 31 27.12 2.52 -33.54
N THR A 32 26.90 2.46 -32.23
CA THR A 32 26.10 1.42 -31.57
C THR A 32 24.92 2.07 -30.85
N PRO A 33 23.68 1.62 -31.13
CA PRO A 33 22.53 2.07 -30.36
C PRO A 33 22.62 1.58 -28.92
N GLY A 34 22.18 2.41 -27.98
CA GLY A 34 22.11 2.09 -26.57
C GLY A 34 23.36 2.45 -25.75
N LEU A 35 23.40 1.96 -24.51
CA LEU A 35 24.53 2.13 -23.60
C LEU A 35 25.71 1.20 -23.97
N ARG A 36 26.93 1.65 -23.70
CA ARG A 36 28.14 0.84 -23.81
C ARG A 36 28.36 0.01 -22.54
N ARG A 37 29.17 -1.05 -22.65
CA ARG A 37 29.47 -1.92 -21.49
C ARG A 37 30.20 -1.16 -20.39
N GLU A 38 31.15 -0.30 -20.77
CA GLU A 38 31.88 0.54 -19.84
C GLU A 38 30.97 1.52 -19.10
N GLU A 39 29.92 2.04 -19.75
CA GLU A 39 28.98 2.98 -19.14
C GLU A 39 28.13 2.29 -18.07
N VAL A 40 27.59 1.11 -18.39
CA VAL A 40 26.83 0.31 -17.41
C VAL A 40 27.71 -0.11 -16.25
N ALA A 41 28.95 -0.52 -16.52
CA ALA A 41 29.90 -0.92 -15.49
C ALA A 41 30.21 0.24 -14.52
N VAL A 42 30.46 1.45 -15.05
CA VAL A 42 30.66 2.66 -14.24
C VAL A 42 29.41 2.99 -13.41
N LEU A 43 28.22 3.00 -14.02
CA LEU A 43 26.96 3.26 -13.31
C LEU A 43 26.65 2.24 -12.21
N ALA A 44 27.05 0.98 -12.40
CA ALA A 44 26.85 -0.09 -11.44
C ALA A 44 28.01 -0.25 -10.44
N GLY A 45 29.10 0.50 -10.58
CA GLY A 45 30.27 0.40 -9.69
C GLY A 45 31.01 -0.94 -9.80
N VAL A 46 31.01 -1.57 -10.98
CA VAL A 46 31.70 -2.84 -11.26
C VAL A 46 32.76 -2.66 -12.35
N SER A 47 33.68 -3.62 -12.50
CA SER A 47 34.63 -3.56 -13.61
C SER A 47 33.95 -3.86 -14.94
N SER A 48 34.43 -3.21 -16.00
CA SER A 48 33.93 -3.41 -17.37
C SER A 48 34.11 -4.86 -17.84
N ASP A 49 35.24 -5.49 -17.47
CA ASP A 49 35.52 -6.90 -17.73
C ASP A 49 34.54 -7.83 -17.01
N PHE A 50 34.22 -7.56 -15.75
CA PHE A 50 33.22 -8.33 -15.01
C PHE A 50 31.83 -8.24 -15.69
N TYR A 51 31.37 -7.03 -16.03
CA TYR A 51 30.10 -6.86 -16.75
C TYR A 51 30.11 -7.53 -18.14
N ALA A 52 31.22 -7.45 -18.86
CA ALA A 52 31.37 -8.12 -20.16
C ALA A 52 31.26 -9.65 -20.04
N ARG A 53 31.85 -10.25 -19.01
CA ARG A 53 31.71 -11.69 -18.74
C ARG A 53 30.27 -12.07 -18.43
N LEU A 54 29.54 -11.28 -17.65
CA LEU A 54 28.10 -11.50 -17.40
C LEU A 54 27.28 -11.48 -18.70
N GLU A 55 27.49 -10.51 -19.60
CA GLU A 55 26.79 -10.46 -20.90
C GLU A 55 27.15 -11.63 -21.84
N GLN A 56 28.28 -12.29 -21.61
CA GLN A 56 28.75 -13.46 -22.34
C GLN A 56 28.32 -14.79 -21.68
N ALA A 57 27.51 -14.74 -20.61
CA ALA A 57 27.14 -15.91 -19.80
C ALA A 57 28.36 -16.65 -19.21
N ARG A 58 29.41 -15.90 -18.83
CA ARG A 58 30.66 -16.40 -18.26
C ARG A 58 30.98 -15.71 -16.94
N GLY A 59 31.96 -16.26 -16.21
CA GLY A 59 32.48 -15.66 -14.99
C GLY A 59 31.81 -16.17 -13.72
N SER A 60 32.15 -15.53 -12.60
CA SER A 60 31.60 -15.81 -11.28
C SER A 60 30.18 -15.26 -11.12
N ASP A 61 29.45 -15.86 -10.19
CA ASP A 61 28.09 -15.44 -9.86
C ASP A 61 28.10 -14.03 -9.21
N PRO A 62 27.26 -13.07 -9.66
CA PRO A 62 27.19 -11.76 -9.03
C PRO A 62 26.55 -11.84 -7.64
N SER A 63 27.06 -11.05 -6.70
CA SER A 63 26.42 -10.88 -5.40
C SER A 63 25.09 -10.12 -5.52
N GLU A 64 24.24 -10.23 -4.50
CA GLU A 64 22.97 -9.49 -4.42
C GLU A 64 23.16 -7.97 -4.61
N SER A 65 24.19 -7.40 -3.98
CA SER A 65 24.52 -5.98 -4.11
C SER A 65 24.89 -5.57 -5.54
N VAL A 66 25.59 -6.43 -6.27
CA VAL A 66 25.93 -6.23 -7.68
C VAL A 66 24.68 -6.30 -8.55
N VAL A 67 23.79 -7.27 -8.33
CA VAL A 67 22.52 -7.39 -9.05
C VAL A 67 21.64 -6.16 -8.82
N ALA A 68 21.56 -5.67 -7.58
CA ALA A 68 20.85 -4.44 -7.23
C ALA A 68 21.44 -3.20 -7.94
N ALA A 69 22.77 -3.10 -7.99
CA ALA A 69 23.46 -2.00 -8.68
C ALA A 69 23.19 -2.03 -10.20
N LEU A 70 23.24 -3.21 -10.82
CA LEU A 70 22.93 -3.40 -12.23
C LEU A 70 21.47 -3.04 -12.55
N ALA A 71 20.51 -3.45 -11.71
CA ALA A 71 19.10 -3.07 -11.87
C ALA A 71 18.90 -1.54 -11.87
N ARG A 72 19.61 -0.83 -10.98
CA ARG A 72 19.56 0.64 -10.91
C ARG A 72 20.21 1.28 -12.14
N ALA A 73 21.42 0.82 -12.52
CA ALA A 73 22.15 1.31 -13.68
C ALA A 73 21.36 1.14 -14.98
N LEU A 74 20.62 0.04 -15.11
CA LEU A 74 19.79 -0.29 -16.27
C LEU A 74 18.33 0.18 -16.13
N ARG A 75 18.05 1.08 -15.17
CA ARG A 75 16.73 1.69 -14.95
C ARG A 75 15.59 0.66 -14.99
N CYS A 76 15.83 -0.52 -14.42
CA CYS A 76 14.85 -1.60 -14.45
C CYS A 76 13.58 -1.18 -13.72
N THR A 77 12.42 -1.53 -14.28
CA THR A 77 11.16 -1.48 -13.54
C THR A 77 11.21 -2.45 -12.35
N PRO A 78 10.28 -2.35 -11.37
CA PRO A 78 10.23 -3.31 -10.26
C PRO A 78 10.16 -4.77 -10.71
N ASP A 79 9.34 -5.10 -11.71
CA ASP A 79 9.23 -6.47 -12.22
C ASP A 79 10.49 -6.92 -12.96
N GLU A 80 11.11 -6.03 -13.71
CA GLU A 80 12.40 -6.27 -14.38
C GLU A 80 13.52 -6.52 -13.37
N LYS A 81 13.53 -5.78 -12.26
CA LYS A 81 14.45 -6.02 -11.15
C LYS A 81 14.21 -7.41 -10.56
N ASP A 82 12.97 -7.76 -10.21
CA ASP A 82 12.66 -9.07 -9.63
C ASP A 82 12.99 -10.22 -10.59
N HIS A 83 12.80 -10.01 -11.89
CA HIS A 83 13.23 -10.95 -12.92
C HIS A 83 14.76 -11.07 -12.98
N LEU A 84 15.50 -9.96 -12.96
CA LEU A 84 16.95 -9.95 -12.94
C LEU A 84 17.51 -10.71 -11.73
N PHE A 85 16.92 -10.53 -10.54
CA PHE A 85 17.31 -11.25 -9.33
C PHE A 85 17.07 -12.76 -9.46
N ARG A 86 15.92 -13.18 -10.00
CA ARG A 86 15.62 -14.59 -10.29
C ARG A 86 16.60 -15.20 -11.31
N LEU A 87 16.91 -14.48 -12.39
CA LEU A 87 17.91 -14.90 -13.38
C LEU A 87 19.29 -15.06 -12.75
N ALA A 88 19.70 -14.10 -11.91
CA ALA A 88 20.95 -14.15 -11.16
C ALA A 88 20.94 -15.22 -10.04
N GLY A 89 19.80 -15.83 -9.71
CA GLY A 89 19.72 -16.86 -8.68
C GLY A 89 19.97 -16.34 -7.27
N VAL A 90 19.75 -15.04 -7.03
CA VAL A 90 19.81 -14.40 -5.71
C VAL A 90 18.40 -14.13 -5.18
N PRO A 91 18.18 -14.08 -3.85
CA PRO A 91 16.87 -13.77 -3.28
C PRO A 91 16.35 -12.42 -3.76
N VAL A 92 15.07 -12.35 -4.14
CA VAL A 92 14.43 -11.09 -4.55
C VAL A 92 14.14 -10.25 -3.29
N PRO A 93 14.66 -9.01 -3.18
CA PRO A 93 14.40 -8.17 -2.02
C PRO A 93 12.90 -7.87 -1.91
N PRO A 94 12.34 -7.83 -0.70
CA PRO A 94 10.94 -7.48 -0.51
C PRO A 94 10.66 -6.08 -1.09
N ARG A 95 9.51 -5.92 -1.73
CA ARG A 95 9.11 -4.62 -2.29
C ARG A 95 8.89 -3.60 -1.17
N GLN A 96 9.30 -2.36 -1.40
CA GLN A 96 9.03 -1.28 -0.42
C GLN A 96 7.53 -1.15 -0.19
N VAL A 97 7.16 -0.91 1.07
CA VAL A 97 5.77 -0.64 1.45
C VAL A 97 5.31 0.62 0.73
N ALA A 98 4.21 0.54 -0.02
CA ALA A 98 3.63 1.71 -0.65
C ALA A 98 3.15 2.69 0.44
N ARG A 99 3.75 3.88 0.47
CA ARG A 99 3.38 4.98 1.39
C ARG A 99 2.49 6.04 0.74
N HIS A 100 2.39 5.99 -0.58
CA HIS A 100 1.62 6.96 -1.37
C HIS A 100 0.69 6.23 -2.31
N LEU A 101 -0.48 6.82 -2.52
CA LEU A 101 -1.45 6.36 -3.50
C LEU A 101 -1.04 6.83 -4.89
N ASP A 102 -0.86 5.88 -5.81
CA ASP A 102 -0.63 6.16 -7.23
C ASP A 102 -1.72 7.09 -7.80
N PRO A 103 -1.39 8.08 -8.65
CA PRO A 103 -2.37 9.02 -9.20
C PRO A 103 -3.54 8.35 -9.95
N GLY A 104 -3.29 7.27 -10.68
CA GLY A 104 -4.33 6.53 -11.40
C GLY A 104 -5.28 5.84 -10.43
N LEU A 105 -4.74 5.23 -9.37
CA LEU A 105 -5.56 4.59 -8.35
C LEU A 105 -6.35 5.61 -7.52
N ARG A 106 -5.77 6.78 -7.26
CA ARG A 106 -6.48 7.92 -6.66
C ARG A 106 -7.64 8.38 -7.53
N HIS A 107 -7.40 8.56 -8.83
CA HIS A 107 -8.42 8.97 -9.78
C HIS A 107 -9.59 7.98 -9.80
N LEU A 108 -9.32 6.67 -9.84
CA LEU A 108 -10.37 5.66 -9.75
C LEU A 108 -11.14 5.74 -8.42
N ALA A 109 -10.43 5.84 -7.29
CA ALA A 109 -11.05 5.89 -5.97
C ALA A 109 -11.99 7.10 -5.81
N THR A 110 -11.65 8.25 -6.41
CA THR A 110 -12.49 9.45 -6.37
C THR A 110 -13.76 9.36 -7.23
N HIS A 111 -13.82 8.45 -8.21
CA HIS A 111 -15.02 8.21 -9.04
C HIS A 111 -15.96 7.15 -8.46
N LEU A 112 -15.60 6.55 -7.33
CA LEU A 112 -16.42 5.57 -6.60
C LEU A 112 -17.10 6.21 -5.38
N ASP A 113 -17.53 7.46 -5.49
CA ASP A 113 -18.13 8.23 -4.38
C ASP A 113 -19.45 7.64 -3.84
N GLY A 114 -20.20 6.92 -4.67
CA GLY A 114 -21.40 6.17 -4.28
C GLY A 114 -21.14 4.84 -3.57
N LEU A 115 -19.88 4.39 -3.45
CA LEU A 115 -19.52 3.13 -2.79
C LEU A 115 -18.44 3.35 -1.72
N PRO A 116 -18.60 2.86 -0.48
CA PRO A 116 -17.55 2.93 0.54
C PRO A 116 -16.24 2.33 0.01
N THR A 117 -15.22 3.18 -0.14
CA THR A 117 -13.94 2.82 -0.75
C THR A 117 -12.78 3.17 0.19
N CYS A 118 -11.89 2.22 0.39
CA CYS A 118 -10.68 2.38 1.20
C CYS A 118 -9.48 1.74 0.51
N VAL A 119 -8.36 2.46 0.45
CA VAL A 119 -7.10 1.97 -0.09
C VAL A 119 -6.08 1.88 1.04
N TYR A 120 -5.39 0.74 1.14
CA TYR A 120 -4.38 0.47 2.14
C TYR A 120 -3.24 -0.35 1.54
N ASN A 121 -2.05 -0.27 2.12
CA ASN A 121 -0.92 -1.10 1.70
C ASN A 121 -1.01 -2.51 2.30
N ASP A 122 -0.05 -3.36 1.96
CA ASP A 122 -0.03 -4.75 2.39
C ASP A 122 0.19 -4.95 3.90
N LEU A 123 0.75 -3.95 4.58
CA LEU A 123 0.85 -3.85 6.04
C LEU A 123 -0.44 -3.35 6.71
N GLY A 124 -1.45 -2.95 5.93
CA GLY A 124 -2.74 -2.48 6.44
C GLY A 124 -2.77 -0.98 6.78
N GLU A 125 -1.74 -0.20 6.45
CA GLU A 125 -1.79 1.25 6.62
C GLU A 125 -2.71 1.86 5.57
N VAL A 126 -3.72 2.62 6.02
CA VAL A 126 -4.67 3.27 5.13
C VAL A 126 -4.02 4.46 4.43
N LEU A 127 -4.05 4.43 3.10
CA LEU A 127 -3.54 5.47 2.21
C LEU A 127 -4.64 6.42 1.74
N TYR A 128 -5.90 5.95 1.73
CA TYR A 128 -7.06 6.73 1.31
C TYR A 128 -8.37 6.11 1.82
N THR A 129 -9.33 6.97 2.14
CA THR A 129 -10.75 6.66 2.30
C THR A 129 -11.55 7.71 1.54
N ASN A 130 -12.71 7.32 1.00
CA ASN A 130 -13.69 8.29 0.54
C ASN A 130 -14.65 8.68 1.68
N ALA A 131 -15.37 9.79 1.49
CA ALA A 131 -16.27 10.32 2.50
C ALA A 131 -17.35 9.31 2.93
N LEU A 132 -17.79 8.43 2.02
CA LEU A 132 -18.80 7.42 2.33
C LEU A 132 -18.23 6.27 3.18
N ASP A 133 -16.97 5.85 2.98
CA ASP A 133 -16.29 4.88 3.86
C ASP A 133 -16.08 5.45 5.26
N ASP A 134 -15.72 6.72 5.35
CA ASP A 134 -15.55 7.41 6.63
C ASP A 134 -16.89 7.55 7.37
N ALA A 135 -17.96 7.95 6.67
CA ALA A 135 -19.30 8.00 7.24
C ALA A 135 -19.78 6.62 7.72
N LEU A 136 -19.62 5.58 6.89
CA LEU A 136 -20.05 4.21 7.20
C LEU A 136 -19.36 3.66 8.47
N HIS A 137 -18.05 3.88 8.60
CA HIS A 137 -17.26 3.37 9.72
C HIS A 137 -17.13 4.35 10.89
N GLY A 138 -17.70 5.56 10.79
CA GLY A 138 -17.58 6.60 11.81
C GLY A 138 -16.14 7.08 12.02
N ARG A 139 -15.38 7.23 10.93
CA ARG A 139 -14.04 7.80 10.96
C ARG A 139 -14.15 9.31 10.76
N ASP A 140 -13.53 10.09 11.64
CA ASP A 140 -13.46 11.54 11.47
C ASP A 140 -12.30 11.93 10.56
N GLU A 141 -11.07 11.48 10.86
CA GLU A 141 -9.87 11.78 10.07
C GLU A 141 -8.86 10.62 10.12
N LEU A 142 -8.14 10.42 9.01
CA LEU A 142 -7.00 9.51 8.95
C LEU A 142 -5.83 10.09 9.73
N ARG A 143 -5.58 9.55 10.92
CA ARG A 143 -4.40 9.92 11.72
C ARG A 143 -3.17 9.14 11.25
N PRO A 144 -1.99 9.77 11.15
CA PRO A 144 -0.78 9.08 10.73
C PRO A 144 -0.33 8.02 11.76
N GLY A 145 0.55 7.11 11.32
CA GLY A 145 1.12 6.06 12.17
C GLY A 145 0.17 4.90 12.42
N ARG A 146 0.25 4.28 13.61
CA ARG A 146 -0.55 3.10 13.97
C ARG A 146 -2.07 3.36 13.91
N ASP A 147 -2.49 4.61 14.11
CA ASP A 147 -3.91 5.00 14.01
C ASP A 147 -4.46 4.97 12.58
N SER A 148 -3.62 4.91 11.53
CA SER A 148 -4.09 4.64 10.16
C SER A 148 -4.16 3.15 9.85
N ASN A 149 -3.59 2.29 10.69
CA ASN A 149 -3.46 0.87 10.39
C ASN A 149 -4.73 0.08 10.75
N VAL A 150 -5.30 -0.62 9.76
CA VAL A 150 -6.57 -1.36 9.94
C VAL A 150 -6.46 -2.51 10.94
N TYR A 151 -5.33 -3.22 10.97
CA TYR A 151 -5.12 -4.31 11.91
C TYR A 151 -4.88 -3.77 13.32
N TRP A 152 -4.04 -2.74 13.45
CA TRP A 152 -3.83 -2.05 14.72
C TRP A 152 -5.14 -1.63 15.36
N ARG A 153 -5.93 -0.81 14.64
CA ARG A 153 -7.21 -0.33 15.14
C ARG A 153 -8.16 -1.47 15.51
N TRP A 154 -8.21 -2.53 14.70
CA TRP A 154 -9.05 -3.67 15.01
C TRP A 154 -8.72 -4.28 16.37
N PHE A 155 -7.45 -4.37 16.76
CA PHE A 155 -7.02 -5.03 17.99
C PHE A 155 -6.84 -4.09 19.20
N THR A 156 -6.68 -2.79 18.98
CA THR A 156 -6.36 -1.81 20.04
C THR A 156 -7.43 -0.73 20.25
N CYS A 157 -8.37 -0.56 19.31
CA CYS A 157 -9.43 0.44 19.38
C CYS A 157 -10.81 -0.23 19.46
N PRO A 158 -11.43 -0.33 20.66
CA PRO A 158 -12.75 -0.93 20.83
C PRO A 158 -13.83 -0.33 19.92
N ALA A 159 -13.80 0.99 19.73
CA ALA A 159 -14.73 1.71 18.86
C ALA A 159 -14.72 1.23 17.40
N SER A 160 -13.62 0.62 16.93
CA SER A 160 -13.56 0.02 15.59
C SER A 160 -14.44 -1.23 15.45
N ARG A 161 -14.69 -1.94 16.56
CA ARG A 161 -15.49 -3.17 16.61
C ARG A 161 -16.96 -2.93 16.91
N ASP A 162 -17.32 -1.75 17.42
CA ASP A 162 -18.72 -1.38 17.71
C ASP A 162 -19.59 -1.37 16.46
N ARG A 163 -18.98 -1.09 15.31
CA ARG A 163 -19.62 -1.14 13.99
C ARG A 163 -19.75 -2.55 13.43
N VAL A 164 -19.26 -3.59 14.11
CA VAL A 164 -19.34 -4.98 13.65
C VAL A 164 -20.24 -5.78 14.59
N PRO A 165 -21.21 -6.57 14.04
CA PRO A 165 -21.97 -7.53 14.83
C PRO A 165 -21.07 -8.46 15.64
N GLU A 166 -21.44 -8.70 16.90
CA GLU A 166 -20.62 -9.50 17.83
C GLU A 166 -20.29 -10.90 17.27
N ALA A 167 -21.27 -11.55 16.63
CA ALA A 167 -21.13 -12.85 15.99
C ALA A 167 -20.02 -12.90 14.91
N ASP A 168 -19.71 -11.77 14.28
CA ASP A 168 -18.69 -11.67 13.24
C ASP A 168 -17.29 -11.34 13.78
N ARG A 169 -17.18 -10.82 15.01
CA ARG A 169 -15.92 -10.28 15.54
C ARG A 169 -14.82 -11.34 15.60
N ALA A 170 -15.11 -12.52 16.17
CA ALA A 170 -14.11 -13.60 16.28
C ALA A 170 -13.62 -14.07 14.90
N ARG A 171 -14.53 -14.20 13.93
CA ARG A 171 -14.22 -14.57 12.54
C ARG A 171 -13.33 -13.52 11.87
N LEU A 172 -13.63 -12.24 12.05
CA LEU A 172 -12.85 -11.13 11.49
C LEU A 172 -11.47 -10.99 12.16
N SER A 173 -11.38 -11.16 13.48
CA SER A 173 -10.08 -11.19 14.18
C SER A 173 -9.16 -12.27 13.60
N ALA A 174 -9.68 -13.49 13.43
CA ALA A 174 -8.92 -14.59 12.83
C ALA A 174 -8.50 -14.30 11.38
N ALA A 175 -9.40 -13.69 10.58
CA ALA A 175 -9.08 -13.30 9.21
C ALA A 175 -7.99 -12.22 9.15
N HIS A 176 -8.05 -11.21 10.02
CA HIS A 176 -7.03 -10.16 10.13
C HIS A 176 -5.65 -10.73 10.51
N VAL A 177 -5.59 -11.61 11.51
CA VAL A 177 -4.36 -12.30 11.92
C VAL A 177 -3.79 -13.14 10.78
N SER A 178 -4.63 -13.88 10.07
CA SER A 178 -4.15 -14.71 8.97
C SER A 178 -3.64 -13.90 7.78
N ASP A 179 -4.28 -12.78 7.45
CA ASP A 179 -3.83 -11.90 6.37
C ASP A 179 -2.49 -11.25 6.72
N LEU A 180 -2.34 -10.80 7.98
CA LEU A 180 -1.08 -10.26 8.48
C LEU A 180 0.03 -11.31 8.48
N ARG A 181 -0.28 -12.56 8.85
CA ARG A 181 0.68 -13.68 8.81
C ARG A 181 1.12 -13.98 7.37
N ALA A 182 0.20 -13.97 6.42
CA ALA A 182 0.55 -14.14 5.01
C ALA A 182 1.46 -13.01 4.51
N THR A 183 1.24 -11.76 4.95
CA THR A 183 2.14 -10.63 4.66
C THR A 183 3.50 -10.81 5.34
N TYR A 184 3.54 -11.20 6.62
CA TYR A 184 4.75 -11.47 7.39
C TYR A 184 5.63 -12.52 6.69
N SER A 185 5.06 -13.64 6.23
CA SER A 185 5.79 -14.66 5.48
C SER A 185 6.36 -14.16 4.13
N ARG A 186 5.64 -13.29 3.41
CA ARG A 186 6.10 -12.71 2.13
C ARG A 186 7.18 -11.65 2.32
N ARG A 187 7.15 -10.94 3.45
CA ARG A 187 8.08 -9.87 3.83
C ARG A 187 9.04 -10.33 4.92
N ALA A 188 9.52 -11.58 4.84
CA ALA A 188 10.49 -12.09 5.80
C ALA A 188 11.67 -11.10 5.92
N GLU A 189 12.13 -10.85 7.15
CA GLU A 189 13.22 -9.90 7.49
C GLU A 189 12.88 -8.39 7.33
N ASP A 190 11.64 -8.03 6.99
CA ASP A 190 11.19 -6.64 6.99
C ASP A 190 10.91 -6.15 8.42
N ALA A 191 11.66 -5.15 8.88
CA ALA A 191 11.53 -4.57 10.21
C ALA A 191 10.15 -3.92 10.45
N GLN A 192 9.47 -3.45 9.41
CA GLN A 192 8.17 -2.77 9.53
C GLN A 192 7.06 -3.75 9.92
N ILE A 193 6.99 -4.91 9.25
CA ILE A 193 5.99 -5.95 9.56
C ILE A 193 6.33 -6.64 10.89
N THR A 194 7.63 -6.85 11.17
CA THR A 194 8.08 -7.41 12.45
C THR A 194 7.67 -6.52 13.61
N GLY A 195 7.99 -5.22 13.55
CA GLY A 195 7.58 -4.28 14.59
C GLY A 195 6.05 -4.15 14.72
N LEU A 196 5.28 -4.25 13.62
CA LEU A 196 3.81 -4.27 13.70
C LEU A 196 3.27 -5.47 14.47
N VAL A 197 3.80 -6.67 14.20
CA VAL A 197 3.40 -7.89 14.89
C VAL A 197 3.78 -7.84 16.36
N ASP A 198 4.99 -7.39 16.67
CA ASP A 198 5.48 -7.27 18.05
C ASP A 198 4.62 -6.28 18.85
N ASP A 199 4.34 -5.10 18.30
CA ASP A 199 3.48 -4.10 18.94
C ASP A 199 2.06 -4.67 19.15
N LEU A 200 1.48 -5.32 18.15
CA LEU A 200 0.14 -5.92 18.25
C LEU A 200 0.09 -7.01 19.33
N ALA A 201 1.12 -7.86 19.39
CA ALA A 201 1.24 -8.91 20.40
C ALA A 201 1.42 -8.33 21.80
N ALA A 202 2.09 -7.19 21.95
CA ALA A 202 2.23 -6.50 23.23
C ALA A 202 0.90 -5.87 23.69
N HIS A 203 0.12 -5.29 22.77
CA HIS A 203 -1.07 -4.48 23.10
C HIS A 203 -2.41 -5.23 23.04
N SER A 204 -2.44 -6.45 22.48
CA SER A 204 -3.68 -7.24 22.38
C SER A 204 -3.45 -8.71 22.71
N ALA A 205 -3.99 -9.14 23.86
CA ALA A 205 -3.95 -10.54 24.28
C ALA A 205 -4.68 -11.47 23.29
N GLU A 206 -5.78 -10.99 22.70
CA GLU A 206 -6.50 -11.73 21.64
C GLU A 206 -5.61 -11.89 20.40
N PHE A 207 -4.96 -10.83 19.93
CA PHE A 207 -4.05 -10.93 18.79
C PHE A 207 -2.95 -11.95 19.07
N ARG A 208 -2.28 -11.85 20.23
CA ARG A 208 -1.20 -12.76 20.62
C ARG A 208 -1.66 -14.22 20.59
N MET A 209 -2.78 -14.52 21.25
CA MET A 209 -3.36 -15.85 21.26
C MET A 209 -3.66 -16.36 19.84
N LEU A 210 -4.29 -15.54 18.99
CA LEU A 210 -4.61 -15.93 17.61
C LEU A 210 -3.34 -16.12 16.77
N TRP A 211 -2.34 -15.26 16.96
CA TRP A 211 -1.05 -15.34 16.29
C TRP A 211 -0.35 -16.66 16.65
N ASP A 212 -0.27 -17.03 17.93
CA ASP A 212 0.41 -18.23 18.40
C ASP A 212 -0.19 -19.54 17.85
N ARG A 213 -1.44 -19.53 17.39
CA ARG A 213 -2.06 -20.70 16.72
C ARG A 213 -1.50 -21.01 15.33
N HIS A 214 -0.73 -20.09 14.74
CA HIS A 214 -0.08 -20.29 13.43
C HIS A 214 -1.02 -20.66 12.28
N GLU A 215 -2.30 -20.30 12.38
CA GLU A 215 -3.27 -20.58 11.33
C GLU A 215 -3.02 -19.67 10.11
N VAL A 216 -2.76 -20.29 8.95
CA VAL A 216 -2.68 -19.60 7.66
C VAL A 216 -3.90 -20.01 6.83
N ALA A 217 -4.87 -19.12 6.74
CA ALA A 217 -6.03 -19.25 5.87
C ALA A 217 -6.35 -17.91 5.20
N VAL A 218 -6.31 -17.86 3.87
CA VAL A 218 -6.81 -16.72 3.10
C VAL A 218 -8.34 -16.73 3.16
N ARG A 219 -8.90 -16.34 4.30
CA ARG A 219 -10.35 -16.20 4.48
C ARG A 219 -10.75 -14.81 4.02
N ARG A 220 -11.12 -14.68 2.75
CA ARG A 220 -11.78 -13.46 2.28
C ARG A 220 -13.19 -13.44 2.84
N VAL A 221 -13.48 -12.39 3.58
CA VAL A 221 -14.83 -12.14 4.06
C VAL A 221 -15.56 -11.40 2.96
N ASP A 222 -16.22 -12.17 2.10
CA ASP A 222 -16.93 -11.64 0.94
C ASP A 222 -18.20 -10.88 1.33
N LEU A 223 -18.73 -11.13 2.53
CA LEU A 223 -19.90 -10.46 3.10
C LEU A 223 -19.55 -9.77 4.42
N LYS A 224 -19.82 -8.47 4.49
CA LYS A 224 -19.64 -7.64 5.67
C LYS A 224 -20.98 -7.10 6.14
N GLU A 225 -21.19 -7.19 7.43
CA GLU A 225 -22.29 -6.52 8.11
C GLU A 225 -21.74 -5.37 8.94
N VAL A 226 -22.29 -4.16 8.72
CA VAL A 226 -21.88 -2.94 9.41
C VAL A 226 -23.06 -2.39 10.18
N ARG A 227 -22.91 -2.22 11.50
CA ARG A 227 -23.91 -1.58 12.38
C ARG A 227 -23.64 -0.09 12.42
N HIS A 228 -24.43 0.69 11.68
CA HIS A 228 -24.39 2.15 11.72
C HIS A 228 -25.41 2.68 12.75
N PRO A 229 -25.05 3.63 13.63
CA PRO A 229 -25.95 4.13 14.67
C PRO A 229 -27.20 4.83 14.09
N THR A 230 -27.08 5.46 12.91
CA THR A 230 -28.18 6.19 12.27
C THR A 230 -29.01 5.36 11.30
N VAL A 231 -28.37 4.48 10.52
CA VAL A 231 -29.05 3.73 9.42
C VAL A 231 -29.18 2.25 9.72
N GLY A 232 -28.79 1.81 10.93
CA GLY A 232 -28.90 0.42 11.36
C GLY A 232 -27.89 -0.51 10.69
N LEU A 233 -28.26 -1.78 10.56
CA LEU A 233 -27.43 -2.82 9.95
C LEU A 233 -27.39 -2.65 8.43
N VAL A 234 -26.20 -2.58 7.84
CA VAL A 234 -25.96 -2.50 6.40
C VAL A 234 -25.22 -3.77 5.97
N ARG A 235 -25.76 -4.50 4.99
CA ARG A 235 -25.18 -5.75 4.48
C ARG A 235 -24.49 -5.47 3.14
N LEU A 236 -23.20 -5.78 3.08
CA LEU A 236 -22.33 -5.35 2.00
C LEU A 236 -21.51 -6.53 1.48
N ARG A 237 -21.33 -6.60 0.16
CA ARG A 237 -20.34 -7.47 -0.47
C ARG A 237 -19.00 -6.75 -0.51
N CYS A 238 -17.93 -7.40 -0.07
CA CYS A 238 -16.59 -6.83 -0.04
C CYS A 238 -15.80 -7.27 -1.28
N GLN A 239 -15.50 -6.33 -2.17
CA GLN A 239 -14.59 -6.54 -3.29
C GLN A 239 -13.23 -5.96 -2.94
N VAL A 240 -12.15 -6.71 -3.22
CA VAL A 240 -10.78 -6.22 -3.06
C VAL A 240 -10.06 -6.31 -4.40
N LEU A 241 -9.59 -5.17 -4.90
CA LEU A 241 -8.66 -5.08 -6.01
C LEU A 241 -7.25 -4.99 -5.44
N VAL A 242 -6.32 -5.74 -6.01
CA VAL A 242 -4.92 -5.80 -5.57
C VAL A 242 -4.04 -5.34 -6.71
N THR A 243 -3.06 -4.49 -6.41
CA THR A 243 -1.96 -4.16 -7.31
C THR A 243 -0.73 -4.97 -6.85
N PRO A 244 -0.45 -6.13 -7.46
CA PRO A 244 0.62 -7.02 -7.00
C PRO A 244 2.00 -6.33 -6.95
N GLU A 245 2.22 -5.38 -7.86
CA GLU A 245 3.45 -4.60 -8.03
C GLU A 245 3.78 -3.77 -6.79
N THR A 246 2.77 -3.19 -6.15
CA THR A 246 2.94 -2.26 -5.02
C THR A 246 2.47 -2.83 -3.68
N GLY A 247 1.78 -3.97 -3.70
CA GLY A 247 1.11 -4.53 -2.52
C GLY A 247 -0.11 -3.72 -2.07
N VAL A 248 -0.50 -2.69 -2.84
CA VAL A 248 -1.67 -1.86 -2.53
C VAL A 248 -2.96 -2.64 -2.75
N ARG A 249 -3.92 -2.46 -1.85
CA ARG A 249 -5.24 -3.06 -1.89
C ARG A 249 -6.31 -1.98 -1.83
N MET A 250 -7.24 -2.03 -2.76
CA MET A 250 -8.45 -1.19 -2.76
C MET A 250 -9.64 -2.06 -2.39
N ARG A 251 -10.25 -1.77 -1.23
CA ARG A 251 -11.51 -2.37 -0.78
C ARG A 251 -12.66 -1.49 -1.23
N ILE A 252 -13.64 -2.11 -1.88
CA ILE A 252 -14.91 -1.52 -2.29
C ILE A 252 -16.02 -2.33 -1.62
N LEU A 253 -16.98 -1.66 -0.98
CA LEU A 253 -18.15 -2.31 -0.40
C LEU A 253 -19.38 -2.06 -1.28
N LEU A 254 -19.92 -3.12 -1.86
CA LEU A 254 -21.11 -3.08 -2.70
C LEU A 254 -22.36 -3.37 -1.84
N PRO A 255 -23.48 -2.64 -2.01
CA PRO A 255 -24.73 -3.01 -1.37
C PRO A 255 -25.14 -4.43 -1.76
N LEU A 256 -25.54 -5.24 -0.78
CA LEU A 256 -26.00 -6.60 -1.05
C LEU A 256 -27.38 -6.56 -1.72
N GLU A 257 -27.51 -7.21 -2.87
CA GLU A 257 -28.78 -7.33 -3.59
C GLU A 257 -29.86 -8.00 -2.72
N GLY A 258 -31.11 -7.56 -2.88
CA GLY A 258 -32.24 -8.05 -2.07
C GLY A 258 -32.27 -7.53 -0.63
N THR A 259 -31.51 -6.48 -0.32
CA THR A 259 -31.50 -5.80 0.99
C THR A 259 -31.71 -4.29 0.81
N ASP A 260 -31.96 -3.57 1.90
CA ASP A 260 -32.08 -2.10 1.94
C ASP A 260 -30.72 -1.37 2.03
N ALA A 261 -29.63 -2.06 1.70
CA ALA A 261 -28.28 -1.54 1.86
C ALA A 261 -27.99 -0.35 0.93
N ALA A 262 -28.53 -0.35 -0.29
CA ALA A 262 -28.32 0.74 -1.25
C ALA A 262 -28.98 2.04 -0.76
N GLU A 263 -30.23 1.95 -0.30
CA GLU A 263 -30.99 3.08 0.26
C GLU A 263 -30.31 3.64 1.52
N LYS A 264 -29.78 2.76 2.38
CA LYS A 264 -29.02 3.17 3.57
C LYS A 264 -27.71 3.88 3.23
N LEU A 265 -26.99 3.44 2.20
CA LEU A 265 -25.78 4.11 1.73
C LEU A 265 -26.09 5.49 1.14
N GLU A 266 -27.17 5.62 0.35
CA GLU A 266 -27.61 6.92 -0.16
C GLU A 266 -28.02 7.87 0.98
N LEU A 267 -28.74 7.37 1.99
CA LEU A 267 -29.07 8.15 3.18
C LEU A 267 -27.81 8.63 3.91
N LEU A 268 -26.79 7.77 4.05
CA LEU A 268 -25.50 8.17 4.63
C LEU A 268 -24.78 9.23 3.81
N ARG A 269 -24.86 9.15 2.47
CA ARG A 269 -24.26 10.15 1.58
C ARG A 269 -24.88 11.53 1.81
N VAL A 270 -26.21 11.60 1.95
CA VAL A 270 -26.94 12.85 2.26
C VAL A 270 -26.63 13.36 3.67
N LEU A 271 -26.56 12.49 4.67
CA LEU A 271 -26.25 12.89 6.04
C LEU A 271 -24.80 13.34 6.23
N GLY A 272 -23.88 12.71 5.48
CA GLY A 272 -22.47 13.07 5.44
C GLY A 272 -22.26 14.47 4.89
N THR A 273 -22.87 14.79 3.75
CA THR A 273 -22.78 16.13 3.13
C THR A 273 -23.33 17.24 4.03
N GLN A 274 -24.38 16.98 4.82
CA GLN A 274 -24.92 17.95 5.80
C GLN A 274 -24.01 18.18 7.03
N ARG A 275 -23.23 17.19 7.45
CA ARG A 275 -22.22 17.40 8.50
C ARG A 275 -21.01 18.18 7.99
N PHE A 276 -20.64 18.02 6.72
CA PHE A 276 -19.62 18.83 6.06
C PHE A 276 -20.05 20.29 5.88
N SER A 277 -21.33 20.56 5.58
CA SER A 277 -21.84 21.94 5.46
C SER A 277 -21.86 22.68 6.80
N ARG A 278 -22.31 22.05 7.89
CA ARG A 278 -22.31 22.68 9.23
C ARG A 278 -20.91 23.02 9.77
N ARG A 279 -19.89 22.17 9.53
CA ARG A 279 -18.50 22.48 9.94
C ARG A 279 -17.89 23.66 9.17
N SER A 280 -18.40 23.96 7.98
CA SER A 280 -17.92 25.09 7.17
C SER A 280 -18.53 26.43 7.62
N GLU A 281 -19.69 26.40 8.28
CA GLU A 281 -20.38 27.59 8.81
C GLU A 281 -19.91 27.97 10.23
N ASP A 282 -19.52 27.00 11.07
CA ASP A 282 -19.06 27.26 12.44
C ASP A 282 -17.63 27.85 12.56
N ALA A 283 -16.87 27.91 11.46
CA ALA A 283 -15.53 28.52 11.44
C ALA A 283 -15.54 30.07 11.32
N GLY A 284 -16.72 30.70 11.31
CA GLY A 284 -16.89 32.09 10.89
C GLY A 284 -17.70 32.99 11.82
N HIS A 285 -17.67 32.83 13.15
CA HIS A 285 -18.24 33.87 14.02
C HIS A 285 -17.64 33.93 15.43
N ALA A 286 -16.44 34.51 15.56
CA ALA A 286 -16.01 35.09 16.84
C ALA A 286 -16.42 36.58 16.88
N PRO A 287 -17.25 37.03 17.83
CA PRO A 287 -17.63 38.43 17.94
C PRO A 287 -16.44 39.23 18.50
N GLN A 288 -15.93 40.18 17.72
CA GLN A 288 -14.96 41.16 18.20
C GLN A 288 -15.64 42.09 19.21
N GLY A 289 -15.41 41.83 20.49
CA GLY A 289 -15.80 42.72 21.58
C GLY A 289 -15.08 44.07 21.48
N ARG A 290 -15.84 45.12 21.18
CA ARG A 290 -15.41 46.52 21.32
C ARG A 290 -15.19 46.83 22.80
N ALA A 291 -13.95 47.12 23.20
CA ALA A 291 -13.67 47.88 24.41
C ALA A 291 -13.32 49.32 24.04
N ARG A 292 -14.30 50.22 24.20
CA ARG A 292 -14.07 51.66 24.36
C ARG A 292 -13.87 51.92 25.86
N GLY A 293 -12.80 52.61 26.23
CA GLY A 293 -12.61 53.15 27.57
C GLY A 293 -11.42 54.13 27.57
N ALA A 294 -11.73 55.41 27.62
CA ALA A 294 -10.79 56.53 27.58
C ALA A 294 -10.26 56.90 28.98
N HIS A 295 -9.09 57.54 28.98
CA HIS A 295 -8.52 58.52 29.93
C HIS A 295 -9.05 58.61 31.38
N HIS A 296 -8.14 58.51 32.37
CA HIS A 296 -7.73 59.69 33.17
C HIS A 296 -6.53 59.42 34.10
N ARG A 297 -5.62 60.40 34.10
CA ARG A 297 -4.51 60.72 35.02
C ARG A 297 -3.24 59.86 34.98
#